data_AF-A0A940DFW5-F1
#
_entry.id   AF-A0A940DFW5-F1
#
_cell.length_a   1.000
_cell.length_b   1.000
_cell.length_c   1.000
_cell.angle_alpha   90.00
_cell.angle_beta   90.00
_cell.angle_gamma   90.00
#
_symmetry.space_group_name_H-M   'P 1'
#
loop_
_entity.id
_entity.type
_entity.pdbx_description
1 polymer ?
#
loop_
_entity_poly.entity_id
_entity_poly.type
_entity_poly.pdbx_seq_one_letter_code
_entity_poly.pdbx_strand_id
1 'polypeptide(L)'
;MSEKKINSQKKTHRRRVWLWLFFVVIIIAGATAWVLYDGGIIGNKAAPNGGFVAENVVPGPVEAKNADDNAQEIRPACAVIEDTLLGQIVDDNNLDASAQAESARIYSVLAQYGCAENAQLFMDMAVRKQQIADGLEAAFSPNSNAMTSIEYLYSDEKICETIERRVLQNINTNAHFYEEFLQNANTYAVLYEYGCKGNKAAYSRAALRELGLAVALMPTDKMTRDEIVTVVEICKNLGVAQAAHLMLQRLKARGYDMEFLLQMESIIHGIR
;
A
#
# COMPACT_ATOMS: atom_id res chain seq x y z
N MET A 1 53.95 -15.67 36.33
CA MET A 1 53.45 -14.82 35.21
C MET A 1 51.98 -15.14 34.89
N SER A 2 51.07 -15.14 35.89
CA SER A 2 49.68 -15.64 35.70
C SER A 2 48.59 -14.88 36.49
N GLU A 3 48.79 -13.63 36.91
CA GLU A 3 47.75 -12.85 37.60
C GLU A 3 47.16 -11.70 36.76
N LYS A 4 47.84 -11.25 35.70
CA LYS A 4 47.37 -10.11 34.89
C LYS A 4 46.18 -10.43 33.97
N LYS A 5 45.90 -11.70 33.65
CA LYS A 5 44.83 -12.05 32.70
C LYS A 5 43.41 -12.03 33.31
N ILE A 6 43.25 -12.28 34.61
CA ILE A 6 41.92 -12.40 35.25
C ILE A 6 41.25 -11.02 35.43
N ASN A 7 42.04 -9.96 35.64
CA ASN A 7 41.49 -8.61 35.85
C ASN A 7 40.99 -7.92 34.56
N SER A 8 41.44 -8.36 33.39
CA SER A 8 40.97 -7.80 32.11
C SER A 8 39.56 -8.27 31.76
N GLN A 9 39.26 -9.56 32.00
CA GLN A 9 37.95 -10.15 31.70
C GLN A 9 36.81 -9.58 32.58
N LYS A 10 37.10 -9.23 33.85
CA LYS A 10 36.11 -8.61 34.74
C LYS A 10 35.72 -7.19 34.31
N LYS A 11 36.63 -6.43 33.68
CA LYS A 11 36.33 -5.08 33.18
C LYS A 11 35.43 -5.08 31.94
N THR A 12 35.56 -6.08 31.07
CA THR A 12 34.72 -6.20 29.87
C THR A 12 33.28 -6.58 30.19
N HIS A 13 33.05 -7.34 31.26
CA HIS A 13 31.69 -7.76 31.63
C HIS A 13 30.86 -6.61 32.24
N ARG A 14 31.49 -5.75 33.06
CA ARG A 14 30.80 -4.59 33.65
C ARG A 14 30.38 -3.55 32.62
N ARG A 15 31.20 -3.33 31.57
CA ARG A 15 30.83 -2.41 30.48
C ARG A 15 29.65 -2.90 29.64
N ARG A 16 29.54 -4.21 29.39
CA ARG A 16 28.40 -4.77 28.64
C ARG A 16 27.09 -4.73 29.44
N VAL A 17 27.14 -5.01 30.75
CA VAL A 17 25.94 -4.95 31.60
C VAL A 17 25.41 -3.51 31.72
N TRP A 18 26.30 -2.53 31.79
CA TRP A 18 25.91 -1.11 31.84
C TRP A 18 25.27 -0.63 30.53
N LEU A 19 25.78 -1.12 29.38
CA LEU A 19 25.20 -0.84 28.05
C LEU A 19 23.79 -1.43 27.92
N TRP A 20 23.56 -2.65 28.40
CA TRP A 20 22.24 -3.28 28.39
C TRP A 20 21.23 -2.54 29.29
N LEU A 21 21.65 -2.12 30.48
CA LEU A 21 20.78 -1.32 31.36
C LEU A 21 20.41 0.03 30.71
N PHE A 22 21.34 0.67 30.00
CA PHE A 22 21.07 1.93 29.31
C PHE A 22 20.06 1.77 28.16
N PHE A 23 20.16 0.69 27.37
CA PHE A 23 19.20 0.40 26.31
C PHE A 23 17.78 0.10 26.85
N VAL A 24 17.67 -0.63 27.96
CA VAL A 24 16.36 -0.92 28.58
C VAL A 24 15.69 0.35 29.08
N VAL A 25 16.44 1.29 29.68
CA VAL A 25 15.90 2.58 30.14
C VAL A 25 15.41 3.45 28.97
N ILE A 26 16.12 3.45 27.84
CA ILE A 26 15.69 4.20 26.63
C ILE A 26 14.39 3.61 26.06
N ILE A 27 14.25 2.29 26.02
CA ILE A 27 13.02 1.64 25.50
C ILE A 27 11.82 1.98 26.39
N ILE A 28 11.99 1.95 27.72
CA ILE A 28 10.90 2.27 28.67
C ILE A 28 10.52 3.76 28.58
N ALA A 29 11.51 4.67 28.45
CA ALA A 29 11.25 6.10 28.30
C ALA A 29 10.63 6.46 26.92
N GLY A 30 10.97 5.71 25.87
CA GLY A 30 10.37 5.88 24.54
C GLY A 30 8.90 5.44 24.49
N ALA A 31 8.53 4.40 25.24
CA ALA A 31 7.16 3.90 25.30
C ALA A 31 6.20 4.85 26.07
N THR A 32 6.69 5.61 27.06
CA THR A 32 5.85 6.58 27.79
C THR A 32 5.66 7.90 27.05
N ALA A 33 6.53 8.24 26.09
CA ALA A 33 6.37 9.42 25.24
C ALA A 33 5.28 9.26 24.18
N TRP A 34 4.99 8.03 23.74
CA TRP A 34 3.91 7.75 22.78
C TRP A 34 2.51 7.85 23.40
N VAL A 35 2.34 7.47 24.67
CA VAL A 35 1.03 7.49 25.33
C VAL A 35 0.56 8.91 25.70
N LEU A 36 1.46 9.89 25.72
CA LEU A 36 1.11 11.30 26.00
C LEU A 36 0.85 12.14 24.74
N TYR A 37 1.09 11.62 23.53
CA TYR A 37 0.86 12.37 22.29
C TYR A 37 -0.54 12.16 21.67
N ASP A 38 -1.29 11.15 22.10
CA ASP A 38 -2.67 10.89 21.66
C ASP A 38 -3.76 11.41 22.62
N GLY A 39 -3.37 12.20 23.64
CA GLY A 39 -4.28 12.75 24.65
C GLY A 39 -4.67 14.22 24.42
N GLY A 40 -4.91 14.64 23.17
CA GLY A 40 -5.23 16.02 22.80
C GLY A 40 -6.73 16.31 22.77
N ILE A 41 -7.20 17.01 23.80
CA ILE A 41 -8.55 17.59 23.98
C ILE A 41 -8.95 18.46 22.78
N ILE A 42 -10.08 18.16 22.14
CA ILE A 42 -10.89 19.15 21.41
C ILE A 42 -12.30 19.14 21.99
N GLY A 43 -12.54 20.06 22.92
CA GLY A 43 -13.88 20.58 23.12
C GLY A 43 -14.14 21.64 22.05
N ASN A 44 -15.25 21.53 21.33
CA ASN A 44 -15.98 22.69 20.85
C ASN A 44 -17.46 22.37 20.62
N LYS A 45 -18.26 22.94 21.53
CA LYS A 45 -19.62 23.47 21.40
C LYS A 45 -20.33 23.22 20.06
N ALA A 46 -21.34 22.36 20.08
CA ALA A 46 -22.48 22.49 19.16
C ALA A 46 -23.39 23.63 19.67
N ALA A 47 -23.49 24.71 18.89
CA ALA A 47 -24.55 25.69 19.00
C ALA A 47 -25.73 25.28 18.10
N PRO A 48 -26.98 25.69 18.42
CA PRO A 48 -28.19 25.18 17.81
C PRO A 48 -28.60 26.04 16.61
N ASN A 49 -28.83 25.41 15.45
CA ASN A 49 -29.57 25.98 14.33
C ASN A 49 -30.65 24.94 14.00
N GLY A 50 -31.93 25.21 14.17
CA GLY A 50 -32.66 26.23 13.43
C GLY A 50 -33.54 25.49 12.44
N GLY A 51 -34.62 24.89 12.95
CA GLY A 51 -35.61 24.19 12.13
C GLY A 51 -36.31 25.17 11.21
N PHE A 52 -36.06 25.05 9.91
CA PHE A 52 -36.87 25.71 8.90
C PHE A 52 -38.22 25.01 8.79
N VAL A 53 -39.26 25.85 8.89
CA VAL A 53 -40.66 25.50 8.78
C VAL A 53 -40.94 25.00 7.36
N ALA A 54 -41.61 23.85 7.27
CA ALA A 54 -42.22 23.38 6.03
C ALA A 54 -43.38 24.33 5.67
N GLU A 55 -43.17 25.18 4.66
CA GLU A 55 -44.26 25.95 4.07
C GLU A 55 -44.98 25.07 3.04
N ASN A 56 -46.19 24.65 3.41
CA ASN A 56 -47.12 23.96 2.52
C ASN A 56 -47.61 24.93 1.44
N VAL A 57 -47.01 24.89 0.26
CA VAL A 57 -47.55 25.55 -0.94
C VAL A 57 -48.64 24.66 -1.54
N VAL A 58 -49.89 25.09 -1.38
CA VAL A 58 -51.07 24.55 -2.05
C VAL A 58 -50.97 24.83 -3.57
N PRO A 59 -51.26 23.88 -4.47
CA PRO A 59 -51.23 24.13 -5.90
C PRO A 59 -52.50 24.90 -6.33
N GLY A 60 -52.30 26.13 -6.81
CA GLY A 60 -53.29 26.82 -7.64
C GLY A 60 -53.14 26.40 -9.11
N PRO A 61 -54.22 26.38 -9.91
CA PRO A 61 -54.15 25.98 -11.30
C PRO A 61 -53.52 27.13 -12.11
N VAL A 62 -52.32 26.91 -12.63
CA VAL A 62 -51.71 27.86 -13.58
C VAL A 62 -51.99 27.35 -14.98
N GLU A 63 -52.71 28.19 -15.72
CA GLU A 63 -53.12 28.02 -17.11
C GLU A 63 -51.93 27.68 -18.01
N ALA A 64 -52.19 26.74 -18.93
CA ALA A 64 -51.32 26.40 -20.03
C ALA A 64 -51.09 27.62 -20.94
N LYS A 65 -49.84 28.07 -21.02
CA LYS A 65 -49.33 28.80 -22.18
C LYS A 65 -48.24 27.97 -22.84
N ASN A 66 -48.56 27.54 -24.06
CA ASN A 66 -47.63 26.96 -25.00
C ASN A 66 -46.50 27.96 -25.34
N ALA A 67 -45.26 27.52 -25.20
CA ALA A 67 -44.07 28.04 -25.86
C ALA A 67 -43.09 26.85 -25.97
N ASP A 68 -43.05 26.18 -27.12
CA ASP A 68 -42.04 26.36 -28.18
C ASP A 68 -40.64 25.88 -27.76
N ASP A 69 -40.24 24.76 -28.38
CA ASP A 69 -38.88 24.34 -28.74
C ASP A 69 -37.73 24.65 -27.76
N ASN A 70 -37.61 23.82 -26.73
CA ASN A 70 -36.35 23.22 -26.29
C ASN A 70 -36.69 22.10 -25.31
N ALA A 71 -36.74 20.86 -25.78
CA ALA A 71 -36.78 19.71 -24.91
C ALA A 71 -35.49 19.69 -24.08
N GLN A 72 -35.51 20.35 -22.92
CA GLN A 72 -34.51 20.15 -21.88
C GLN A 72 -34.59 18.67 -21.50
N GLU A 73 -33.65 17.89 -22.03
CA GLU A 73 -33.41 16.52 -21.63
C GLU A 73 -33.37 16.49 -20.10
N ILE A 74 -34.33 15.81 -19.48
CA ILE A 74 -34.45 15.76 -18.02
C ILE A 74 -33.26 14.95 -17.51
N ARG A 75 -32.20 15.65 -17.10
CA ARG A 75 -30.97 15.04 -16.58
C ARG A 75 -31.17 14.64 -15.12
N PRO A 76 -30.58 13.51 -14.67
CA PRO A 76 -30.62 13.14 -13.26
C PRO A 76 -29.90 14.18 -12.41
N ALA A 77 -30.38 14.40 -11.17
CA ALA A 77 -29.82 15.41 -10.27
C ALA A 77 -28.31 15.24 -10.04
N CYS A 78 -27.82 13.99 -9.99
CA CYS A 78 -26.39 13.69 -9.85
C CYS A 78 -25.56 14.24 -11.02
N ALA A 79 -26.07 14.18 -12.25
CA ALA A 79 -25.35 14.68 -13.43
C ALA A 79 -25.29 16.22 -13.45
N VAL A 80 -26.31 16.89 -12.91
CA VAL A 80 -26.30 18.36 -12.75
C VAL A 80 -25.27 18.79 -11.71
N ILE A 81 -25.16 18.05 -10.60
CA ILE A 81 -24.16 18.27 -9.56
C ILE A 81 -22.75 18.08 -10.13
N GLU A 82 -22.51 16.99 -10.86
CA GLU A 82 -21.23 16.71 -11.52
C GLU A 82 -20.81 17.85 -12.45
N ASP A 83 -21.67 18.25 -13.39
CA ASP A 83 -21.37 19.33 -14.34
C ASP A 83 -21.03 20.65 -13.64
N THR A 84 -21.74 20.97 -12.56
CA THR A 84 -21.56 22.24 -11.83
C THR A 84 -20.23 22.28 -11.09
N LEU A 85 -19.84 21.16 -10.47
CA LEU A 85 -18.67 21.08 -9.61
C LEU A 85 -17.40 20.78 -10.40
N LEU A 86 -17.46 20.00 -11.48
CA LEU A 86 -16.31 19.72 -12.33
C LEU A 86 -15.72 20.99 -12.96
N GLY A 87 -16.56 22.00 -13.26
CA GLY A 87 -16.10 23.29 -13.77
C GLY A 87 -15.27 24.13 -12.79
N GLN A 88 -15.19 23.73 -11.52
CA GLN A 88 -14.44 24.43 -10.47
C GLN A 88 -13.07 23.79 -10.18
N ILE A 89 -12.77 22.68 -10.84
CA ILE A 89 -11.56 21.90 -10.60
C ILE A 89 -10.40 22.51 -11.39
N VAL A 90 -9.30 22.79 -10.72
CA VAL A 90 -8.11 23.31 -11.38
C VAL A 90 -7.30 22.19 -12.02
N ASP A 91 -6.56 22.50 -13.07
CA ASP A 91 -5.61 21.56 -13.68
C ASP A 91 -4.51 21.14 -12.69
N ASP A 92 -3.93 19.96 -12.90
CA ASP A 92 -2.85 19.44 -12.05
C ASP A 92 -1.58 20.29 -12.09
N ASN A 93 -1.39 21.07 -13.16
CA ASN A 93 -0.24 21.95 -13.33
C ASN A 93 -0.41 23.29 -12.59
N ASN A 94 -1.55 23.53 -11.94
CA ASN A 94 -1.75 24.71 -11.12
C ASN A 94 -0.87 24.61 -9.85
N LEU A 95 -0.04 25.63 -9.63
CA LEU A 95 0.94 25.68 -8.53
C LEU A 95 0.35 26.24 -7.22
N ASP A 96 -0.93 26.62 -7.20
CA ASP A 96 -1.62 27.06 -5.98
C ASP A 96 -2.07 25.84 -5.15
N ALA A 97 -1.38 25.61 -4.03
CA ALA A 97 -1.69 24.55 -3.08
C ALA A 97 -3.13 24.61 -2.57
N SER A 98 -3.65 25.82 -2.32
CA SER A 98 -5.01 26.02 -1.82
C SER A 98 -6.05 25.63 -2.87
N ALA A 99 -5.79 25.95 -4.14
CA ALA A 99 -6.65 25.58 -5.24
C ALA A 99 -6.67 24.06 -5.49
N GLN A 100 -5.53 23.38 -5.33
CA GLN A 100 -5.45 21.93 -5.41
C GLN A 100 -6.19 21.24 -4.24
N ALA A 101 -6.05 21.76 -3.01
CA ALA A 101 -6.77 21.25 -1.85
C ALA A 101 -8.29 21.44 -2.00
N GLU A 102 -8.72 22.58 -2.54
CA GLU A 102 -10.14 22.81 -2.81
C GLU A 102 -10.67 21.87 -3.90
N SER A 103 -9.89 21.63 -4.96
CA SER A 103 -10.22 20.60 -5.96
C SER A 103 -10.36 19.21 -5.34
N ALA A 104 -9.53 18.85 -4.36
CA ALA A 104 -9.64 17.59 -3.63
C ALA A 104 -10.96 17.48 -2.84
N ARG A 105 -11.39 18.58 -2.20
CA ARG A 105 -12.67 18.66 -1.50
C ARG A 105 -13.84 18.54 -2.47
N ILE A 106 -13.79 19.23 -3.60
CA ILE A 106 -14.82 19.15 -4.64
C ILE A 106 -14.97 17.70 -5.14
N TYR A 107 -13.86 17.00 -5.41
CA TYR A 107 -13.91 15.58 -5.76
C TYR A 107 -14.47 14.69 -4.64
N SER A 108 -14.19 15.01 -3.37
CA SER A 108 -14.78 14.27 -2.23
C SER A 108 -16.29 14.45 -2.14
N VAL A 109 -16.80 15.65 -2.45
CA VAL A 109 -18.24 15.93 -2.54
C VAL A 109 -18.86 15.20 -3.73
N LEU A 110 -18.19 15.21 -4.88
CA LEU A 110 -18.61 14.47 -6.07
C LEU A 110 -18.68 12.96 -5.82
N ALA A 111 -17.75 12.39 -5.05
CA ALA A 111 -17.80 10.99 -4.67
C ALA A 111 -19.01 10.63 -3.79
N GLN A 112 -19.52 11.58 -3.00
CA GLN A 112 -20.66 11.37 -2.10
C GLN A 112 -22.01 11.66 -2.74
N TYR A 113 -22.11 12.70 -3.57
CA TYR A 113 -23.37 13.24 -4.10
C TYR A 113 -23.47 13.20 -5.62
N GLY A 114 -22.38 12.85 -6.32
CA GLY A 114 -22.37 12.62 -7.76
C GLY A 114 -23.02 11.29 -8.14
N CYS A 115 -22.93 10.94 -9.41
CA CYS A 115 -23.49 9.70 -9.92
C CYS A 115 -22.64 8.52 -9.44
N ALA A 116 -23.30 7.47 -8.95
CA ALA A 116 -22.65 6.34 -8.28
C ALA A 116 -21.61 5.62 -9.15
N GLU A 117 -21.78 5.66 -10.48
CA GLU A 117 -20.87 5.10 -11.47
C GLU A 117 -19.46 5.72 -11.42
N ASN A 118 -19.37 7.01 -11.04
CA ASN A 118 -18.14 7.77 -10.99
C ASN A 118 -17.55 7.90 -9.57
N ALA A 119 -18.23 7.36 -8.56
CA ALA A 119 -17.86 7.59 -7.15
C ALA A 119 -16.41 7.16 -6.85
N GLN A 120 -15.99 6.00 -7.34
CA GLN A 120 -14.61 5.52 -7.13
C GLN A 120 -13.58 6.41 -7.84
N LEU A 121 -13.87 6.83 -9.08
CA LEU A 121 -13.02 7.74 -9.83
C LEU A 121 -12.82 9.06 -9.07
N PHE A 122 -13.89 9.63 -8.52
CA PHE A 122 -13.79 10.87 -7.75
C PHE A 122 -13.05 10.69 -6.43
N MET A 123 -13.17 9.55 -5.75
CA MET A 123 -12.34 9.27 -4.57
C MET A 123 -10.85 9.25 -4.93
N ASP A 124 -10.48 8.55 -6.01
CA ASP A 124 -9.09 8.47 -6.45
C ASP A 124 -8.54 9.85 -6.85
N MET A 125 -9.35 10.66 -7.53
CA MET A 125 -9.00 12.03 -7.92
C MET A 125 -8.90 12.97 -6.72
N ALA A 126 -9.75 12.82 -5.70
CA ALA A 126 -9.66 13.57 -4.45
C ALA A 126 -8.32 13.32 -3.75
N VAL A 127 -7.94 12.04 -3.61
CA VAL A 127 -6.65 11.65 -3.01
C VAL A 127 -5.49 12.26 -3.79
N ARG A 128 -5.52 12.16 -5.13
CA ARG A 128 -4.48 12.72 -5.99
C ARG A 128 -4.36 14.24 -5.85
N LYS A 129 -5.48 14.96 -5.85
CA LYS A 129 -5.49 16.42 -5.68
C LYS A 129 -4.96 16.84 -4.32
N GLN A 130 -5.32 16.12 -3.25
CA GLN A 130 -4.81 16.38 -1.91
C GLN A 130 -3.29 16.18 -1.86
N GLN A 131 -2.77 15.11 -2.48
CA GLN A 131 -1.32 14.86 -2.54
C GLN A 131 -0.56 15.97 -3.27
N ILE A 132 -1.12 16.49 -4.37
CA ILE A 132 -0.51 17.64 -5.07
C ILE A 132 -0.52 18.88 -4.17
N ALA A 133 -1.62 19.14 -3.47
CA ALA A 133 -1.72 20.27 -2.54
C ALA A 133 -0.70 20.18 -1.41
N ASP A 134 -0.63 19.02 -0.74
CA ASP A 134 0.33 18.74 0.34
C ASP A 134 1.78 18.90 -0.17
N GLY A 135 2.03 18.45 -1.40
CA GLY A 135 3.31 18.65 -2.07
C GLY A 135 3.63 20.13 -2.25
N LEU A 136 2.73 20.90 -2.86
CA LEU A 136 2.94 22.33 -3.09
C LEU A 136 3.14 23.09 -1.77
N GLU A 137 2.34 22.82 -0.75
CA GLU A 137 2.49 23.44 0.58
C GLU A 137 3.86 23.10 1.20
N ALA A 138 4.30 21.85 1.07
CA ALA A 138 5.63 21.44 1.53
C ALA A 138 6.78 22.10 0.73
N ALA A 139 6.58 22.42 -0.56
CA ALA A 139 7.59 23.07 -1.41
C ALA A 139 7.72 24.59 -1.18
N PHE A 140 6.61 25.26 -0.84
CA PHE A 140 6.58 26.72 -0.64
C PHE A 140 6.60 27.14 0.83
N SER A 141 6.64 26.19 1.78
CA SER A 141 6.77 26.49 3.19
C SER A 141 8.13 27.17 3.49
N PRO A 142 8.17 28.30 4.22
CA PRO A 142 9.40 29.06 4.49
C PRO A 142 10.52 28.30 5.20
N ASN A 143 10.26 27.09 5.69
CA ASN A 143 11.17 26.27 6.49
C ASN A 143 11.75 25.04 5.77
N SER A 144 11.48 24.84 4.47
CA SER A 144 11.90 23.60 3.79
C SER A 144 13.23 23.75 3.03
N ASN A 145 14.32 23.29 3.65
CA ASN A 145 15.45 22.67 2.93
C ASN A 145 15.05 21.30 2.33
N ALA A 146 13.76 21.06 2.12
CA ALA A 146 13.22 19.80 1.67
C ALA A 146 13.14 19.82 0.14
N MET A 147 13.68 18.76 -0.44
CA MET A 147 13.66 18.45 -1.86
C MET A 147 12.25 18.66 -2.43
N THR A 148 12.19 19.33 -3.57
CA THR A 148 11.02 19.66 -4.39
C THR A 148 10.02 18.50 -4.46
N SER A 149 8.81 18.72 -3.96
CA SER A 149 7.79 17.71 -3.67
C SER A 149 7.09 17.08 -4.88
N ILE A 150 7.19 17.67 -6.08
CA ILE A 150 6.74 17.01 -7.31
C ILE A 150 7.71 15.89 -7.70
N GLU A 151 9.01 16.09 -7.47
CA GLU A 151 10.04 15.07 -7.63
C GLU A 151 9.94 13.99 -6.55
N TYR A 152 9.44 14.31 -5.35
CA TYR A 152 9.21 13.34 -4.28
C TYR A 152 7.94 12.49 -4.50
N LEU A 153 6.84 13.09 -4.97
CA LEU A 153 5.59 12.37 -5.29
C LEU A 153 5.75 11.39 -6.46
N TYR A 154 6.60 11.71 -7.43
CA TYR A 154 7.01 10.82 -8.53
C TYR A 154 8.39 10.20 -8.32
N SER A 155 8.97 10.32 -7.11
CA SER A 155 10.21 9.62 -6.82
C SER A 155 9.95 8.13 -6.90
N ASP A 156 10.93 7.38 -7.40
CA ASP A 156 10.90 5.92 -7.39
C ASP A 156 10.57 5.37 -5.99
N GLU A 157 10.88 6.13 -4.93
CA GLU A 157 10.60 5.83 -3.53
C GLU A 157 9.10 5.89 -3.19
N LYS A 158 8.34 6.91 -3.63
CA LYS A 158 6.90 7.00 -3.31
C LYS A 158 6.05 6.05 -4.16
N ILE A 159 6.48 5.81 -5.40
CA ILE A 159 5.86 4.82 -6.29
C ILE A 159 6.04 3.42 -5.71
N CYS A 160 7.25 3.07 -5.26
CA CYS A 160 7.49 1.76 -4.67
C CYS A 160 6.69 1.58 -3.36
N GLU A 161 6.59 2.59 -2.50
CA GLU A 161 5.80 2.51 -1.26
C GLU A 161 4.31 2.24 -1.54
N THR A 162 3.79 2.83 -2.61
CA THR A 162 2.39 2.65 -3.03
C THR A 162 2.16 1.24 -3.57
N ILE A 163 3.07 0.72 -4.39
CA ILE A 163 3.06 -0.66 -4.88
C ILE A 163 3.14 -1.63 -3.70
N GLU A 164 4.08 -1.43 -2.78
CA GLU A 164 4.23 -2.25 -1.58
C GLU A 164 2.94 -2.30 -0.77
N ARG A 165 2.35 -1.14 -0.46
CA ARG A 165 1.11 -1.08 0.33
C ARG A 165 -0.03 -1.87 -0.31
N ARG A 166 -0.17 -1.77 -1.64
CA ARG A 166 -1.23 -2.46 -2.38
C ARG A 166 -0.99 -3.97 -2.46
N VAL A 167 0.26 -4.39 -2.71
CA VAL A 167 0.60 -5.81 -2.83
C VAL A 167 0.59 -6.51 -1.46
N LEU A 168 0.98 -5.81 -0.38
CA LEU A 168 0.92 -6.33 0.99
C LEU A 168 -0.51 -6.67 1.45
N GLN A 169 -1.55 -6.04 0.87
CA GLN A 169 -2.95 -6.38 1.17
C GLN A 169 -3.34 -7.79 0.73
N ASN A 170 -2.59 -8.39 -0.19
CA ASN A 170 -2.84 -9.75 -0.69
C ASN A 170 -2.25 -10.84 0.21
N ILE A 171 -1.54 -10.47 1.28
CA ILE A 171 -0.92 -11.44 2.20
C ILE A 171 -1.96 -11.92 3.19
N ASN A 172 -2.15 -13.24 3.24
CA ASN A 172 -2.94 -13.87 4.28
C ASN A 172 -2.05 -14.11 5.51
N THR A 173 -2.19 -13.25 6.53
CA THR A 173 -1.43 -13.37 7.78
C THR A 173 -1.83 -14.57 8.64
N ASN A 174 -2.99 -15.18 8.35
CA ASN A 174 -3.51 -16.36 9.05
C ASN A 174 -3.45 -17.61 8.16
N ALA A 175 -2.43 -17.71 7.30
CA ALA A 175 -2.23 -18.88 6.45
C ALA A 175 -2.04 -20.15 7.29
N HIS A 176 -2.76 -21.20 6.92
CA HIS A 176 -2.73 -22.53 7.54
C HIS A 176 -2.57 -23.65 6.52
N PHE A 177 -2.93 -23.42 5.26
CA PHE A 177 -2.89 -24.42 4.19
C PHE A 177 -1.77 -24.15 3.19
N TYR A 178 -1.38 -25.20 2.46
CA TYR A 178 -0.28 -25.17 1.49
C TYR A 178 -0.44 -24.03 0.47
N GLU A 179 -1.63 -23.89 -0.09
CA GLU A 179 -1.96 -22.94 -1.15
C GLU A 179 -1.79 -21.50 -0.66
N GLU A 180 -2.17 -21.22 0.58
CA GLU A 180 -2.05 -19.92 1.21
C GLU A 180 -0.58 -19.55 1.46
N PHE A 181 0.23 -20.50 1.94
CA PHE A 181 1.67 -20.31 2.09
C PHE A 181 2.36 -20.10 0.74
N LEU A 182 1.95 -20.83 -0.30
CA LEU A 182 2.49 -20.67 -1.65
C LEU A 182 2.12 -19.29 -2.23
N GLN A 183 0.88 -18.85 -2.04
CA GLN A 183 0.41 -17.53 -2.46
C GLN A 183 1.14 -16.40 -1.74
N ASN A 184 1.35 -16.52 -0.42
CA ASN A 184 2.15 -15.57 0.35
C ASN A 184 3.60 -15.54 -0.15
N ALA A 185 4.20 -16.71 -0.41
CA ALA A 185 5.55 -16.83 -0.94
C ALA A 185 5.68 -16.10 -2.29
N ASN A 186 4.72 -16.31 -3.19
CA ASN A 186 4.68 -15.61 -4.48
C ASN A 186 4.53 -14.10 -4.31
N THR A 187 3.62 -13.66 -3.44
CA THR A 187 3.39 -12.24 -3.15
C THR A 187 4.66 -11.55 -2.63
N TYR A 188 5.38 -12.21 -1.71
CA TYR A 188 6.67 -11.70 -1.23
C TYR A 188 7.77 -11.76 -2.30
N ALA A 189 7.76 -12.72 -3.21
CA ALA A 189 8.71 -12.76 -4.33
C ALA A 189 8.48 -11.60 -5.31
N VAL A 190 7.22 -11.26 -5.59
CA VAL A 190 6.87 -10.06 -6.37
C VAL A 190 7.33 -8.78 -5.66
N LEU A 191 7.11 -8.67 -4.34
CA LEU A 191 7.60 -7.56 -3.53
C LEU A 191 9.14 -7.47 -3.51
N TYR A 192 9.84 -8.61 -3.58
CA TYR A 192 11.30 -8.61 -3.69
C TYR A 192 11.78 -8.04 -5.04
N GLU A 193 11.07 -8.34 -6.12
CA GLU A 193 11.43 -7.90 -7.47
C GLU A 193 11.09 -6.41 -7.68
N TYR A 194 9.84 -6.02 -7.36
CA TYR A 194 9.26 -4.71 -7.69
C TYR A 194 9.05 -3.78 -6.50
N GLY A 195 9.19 -4.25 -5.26
CA GLY A 195 9.06 -3.43 -4.06
C GLY A 195 10.26 -2.51 -3.82
N CYS A 196 10.16 -1.70 -2.77
CA CYS A 196 11.19 -0.72 -2.41
C CYS A 196 12.51 -1.41 -2.07
N LYS A 197 13.60 -0.80 -2.55
CA LYS A 197 14.96 -1.31 -2.38
C LYS A 197 15.34 -1.55 -0.91
N GLY A 198 14.82 -0.73 0.01
CA GLY A 198 15.07 -0.84 1.44
C GLY A 198 14.53 -2.13 2.07
N ASN A 199 13.45 -2.70 1.52
CA ASN A 199 12.74 -3.84 2.11
C ASN A 199 13.04 -5.18 1.43
N LYS A 200 13.78 -5.19 0.30
CA LYS A 200 14.07 -6.41 -0.48
C LYS A 200 14.61 -7.56 0.37
N ALA A 201 15.54 -7.29 1.31
CA ALA A 201 16.07 -8.34 2.17
C ALA A 201 15.01 -8.97 3.10
N ALA A 202 14.05 -8.17 3.57
CA ALA A 202 12.94 -8.66 4.39
C ALA A 202 11.97 -9.50 3.56
N TYR A 203 11.61 -9.05 2.37
CA TYR A 203 10.72 -9.78 1.45
C TYR A 203 11.34 -11.08 0.97
N SER A 204 12.62 -11.09 0.62
CA SER A 204 13.31 -12.32 0.24
C SER A 204 13.27 -13.36 1.37
N ARG A 205 13.53 -12.92 2.61
CA ARG A 205 13.46 -13.81 3.78
C ARG A 205 12.05 -14.32 4.05
N ALA A 206 11.04 -13.46 3.93
CA ALA A 206 9.64 -13.83 4.11
C ALA A 206 9.20 -14.82 3.02
N ALA A 207 9.51 -14.53 1.75
CA ALA A 207 9.20 -15.41 0.63
C ALA A 207 9.80 -16.82 0.80
N LEU A 208 11.08 -16.90 1.19
CA LEU A 208 11.73 -18.19 1.45
C LEU A 208 11.12 -18.95 2.64
N ARG A 209 10.70 -18.23 3.69
CA ARG A 209 10.02 -18.84 4.84
C ARG A 209 8.68 -19.45 4.42
N GLU A 210 7.84 -18.66 3.75
CA GLU A 210 6.51 -19.09 3.30
C GLU A 210 6.62 -20.24 2.30
N LEU A 211 7.58 -20.17 1.36
CA LEU A 211 7.86 -21.24 0.42
C LEU A 211 8.31 -22.52 1.12
N GLY A 212 9.17 -22.40 2.14
CA GLY A 212 9.62 -23.52 2.96
C GLY A 212 8.47 -24.20 3.70
N LEU A 213 7.52 -23.42 4.22
CA LEU A 213 6.31 -23.94 4.87
C LEU A 213 5.39 -24.64 3.86
N ALA A 214 5.18 -24.03 2.69
CA ALA A 214 4.39 -24.62 1.61
C ALA A 214 4.96 -25.99 1.20
N VAL A 215 6.26 -26.05 0.89
CA VAL A 215 6.94 -27.30 0.49
C VAL A 215 6.97 -28.34 1.62
N ALA A 216 6.96 -27.93 2.89
CA ALA A 216 6.88 -28.85 4.01
C ALA A 216 5.49 -29.48 4.16
N LEU A 217 4.42 -28.71 3.90
CA LEU A 217 3.03 -29.19 3.96
C LEU A 217 2.67 -30.07 2.76
N MET A 218 3.05 -29.63 1.56
CA MET A 218 2.91 -30.40 0.33
C MET A 218 4.29 -30.53 -0.32
N PRO A 219 4.96 -31.68 -0.14
CA PRO A 219 6.25 -31.88 -0.78
C PRO A 219 6.08 -31.96 -2.31
N THR A 220 7.13 -31.55 -3.05
CA THR A 220 7.08 -31.32 -4.50
C THR A 220 6.72 -32.54 -5.33
N ASP A 221 6.78 -33.73 -4.75
CA ASP A 221 6.35 -34.98 -5.38
C ASP A 221 4.84 -35.18 -5.42
N LYS A 222 4.09 -34.45 -4.59
CA LYS A 222 2.63 -34.47 -4.53
C LYS A 222 2.00 -33.24 -5.17
N MET A 223 2.81 -32.27 -5.58
CA MET A 223 2.38 -31.08 -6.29
C MET A 223 2.02 -31.44 -7.74
N THR A 224 1.07 -30.70 -8.28
CA THR A 224 0.77 -30.66 -9.71
C THR A 224 1.92 -30.01 -10.48
N ARG A 225 1.94 -30.20 -11.81
CA ARG A 225 2.98 -29.58 -12.66
C ARG A 225 2.98 -28.05 -12.54
N ASP A 226 1.81 -27.42 -12.51
CA ASP A 226 1.68 -25.95 -12.44
C ASP A 226 2.16 -25.39 -11.09
N GLU A 227 1.92 -26.12 -10.00
CA GLU A 227 2.44 -25.77 -8.68
C GLU A 227 3.97 -25.88 -8.61
N ILE A 228 4.54 -26.93 -9.22
CA ILE A 228 5.99 -27.10 -9.34
C ILE A 228 6.59 -25.95 -10.15
N VAL A 229 5.96 -25.56 -11.26
CA VAL A 229 6.36 -24.40 -12.07
C VAL A 229 6.42 -23.15 -11.19
N THR A 230 5.36 -22.89 -10.43
CA THR A 230 5.26 -21.73 -9.53
C THR A 230 6.38 -21.72 -8.49
N VAL A 231 6.67 -22.86 -7.86
CA VAL A 231 7.76 -23.00 -6.88
C VAL A 231 9.14 -22.72 -7.52
N VAL A 232 9.36 -23.22 -8.74
CA VAL A 232 10.61 -23.01 -9.48
C VAL A 232 10.77 -21.53 -9.90
N GLU A 233 9.71 -20.88 -10.34
CA GLU A 233 9.68 -19.45 -10.66
C GLU A 233 9.98 -18.59 -9.42
N ILE A 234 9.37 -18.89 -8.28
CA ILE A 234 9.66 -18.20 -7.01
C ILE A 234 11.15 -18.38 -6.65
N CYS A 235 11.69 -19.59 -6.76
CA CYS A 235 13.10 -19.86 -6.49
C CYS A 235 14.04 -19.06 -7.41
N LYS A 236 13.70 -18.94 -8.69
CA LYS A 236 14.44 -18.13 -9.66
C LYS A 236 14.42 -16.66 -9.27
N ASN A 237 13.23 -16.11 -8.99
CA ASN A 237 13.05 -14.69 -8.68
C ASN A 237 13.78 -14.30 -7.40
N LEU A 238 13.88 -15.22 -6.43
CA LEU A 238 14.60 -15.01 -5.17
C LEU A 238 16.13 -15.24 -5.27
N GLY A 239 16.65 -15.60 -6.44
CA GLY A 239 18.07 -15.87 -6.64
C GLY A 239 18.57 -17.17 -5.98
N VAL A 240 17.67 -18.11 -5.67
CA VAL A 240 17.98 -19.41 -5.05
C VAL A 240 17.88 -20.56 -6.06
N ALA A 241 18.40 -20.35 -7.27
CA ALA A 241 18.39 -21.34 -8.36
C ALA A 241 18.94 -22.73 -7.94
N GLN A 242 19.89 -22.79 -7.02
CA GLN A 242 20.43 -24.05 -6.48
C GLN A 242 19.35 -24.90 -5.78
N ALA A 243 18.42 -24.26 -5.06
CA ALA A 243 17.30 -24.96 -4.43
C ALA A 243 16.35 -25.54 -5.48
N ALA A 244 16.09 -24.79 -6.56
CA ALA A 244 15.30 -25.27 -7.71
C ALA A 244 15.97 -26.45 -8.42
N HIS A 245 17.28 -26.42 -8.65
CA HIS A 245 18.02 -27.55 -9.22
C HIS A 245 17.92 -28.81 -8.37
N LEU A 246 18.00 -28.66 -7.04
CA LEU A 246 17.86 -29.79 -6.13
C LEU A 246 16.44 -30.36 -6.12
N MET A 247 15.41 -29.52 -6.31
CA MET A 247 14.04 -29.99 -6.55
C MET A 247 13.93 -30.76 -7.88
N LEU A 248 14.55 -30.28 -8.96
CA LEU A 248 14.54 -30.98 -10.25
C LEU A 248 15.21 -32.34 -10.20
N GLN A 249 16.32 -32.47 -9.47
CA GLN A 249 16.96 -33.77 -9.26
C GLN A 249 16.02 -34.76 -8.57
N ARG A 250 15.22 -34.30 -7.61
CA ARG A 250 14.22 -35.14 -6.92
C ARG A 250 13.06 -35.53 -7.85
N LEU A 251 12.59 -34.61 -8.68
CA LEU A 251 11.55 -34.89 -9.68
C LEU A 251 12.04 -35.89 -10.74
N LYS A 252 13.30 -35.76 -11.19
CA LYS A 252 13.95 -36.72 -12.08
C LYS A 252 14.02 -38.11 -11.47
N ALA A 253 14.40 -38.23 -10.20
CA ALA A 253 14.45 -39.52 -9.49
C ALA A 253 13.07 -40.18 -9.32
N ARG A 254 11.98 -39.40 -9.43
CA ARG A 254 10.59 -39.87 -9.32
C ARG A 254 9.97 -40.25 -10.67
N GLY A 255 10.67 -40.07 -11.77
CA GLY A 255 10.20 -40.46 -13.11
C GLY A 255 9.32 -39.43 -13.81
N TYR A 256 9.43 -38.14 -13.45
CA TYR A 256 8.85 -37.07 -14.26
C TYR A 256 9.46 -37.07 -15.68
N ASP A 257 8.64 -36.67 -16.64
CA ASP A 257 8.98 -36.60 -18.05
C ASP A 257 10.13 -35.62 -18.33
N MET A 258 11.01 -36.03 -19.24
CA MET A 258 12.19 -35.24 -19.60
C MET A 258 11.81 -33.87 -20.18
N GLU A 259 10.70 -33.78 -20.91
CA GLU A 259 10.19 -32.52 -21.47
C GLU A 259 9.83 -31.51 -20.38
N PHE A 260 9.10 -31.95 -19.34
CA PHE A 260 8.80 -31.11 -18.19
C PHE A 260 10.05 -30.69 -17.41
N LEU A 261 11.02 -31.59 -17.22
CA LEU A 261 12.29 -31.26 -16.56
C LEU A 261 13.09 -30.21 -17.34
N LEU A 262 13.11 -30.30 -18.68
CA LEU A 262 13.75 -29.31 -19.55
C LEU A 262 13.03 -27.96 -19.50
N GLN A 263 11.70 -27.95 -19.42
CA GLN A 263 10.92 -26.73 -19.23
C GLN A 263 11.27 -26.04 -17.91
N MET A 264 11.44 -26.80 -16.82
CA MET A 264 11.83 -26.20 -15.54
C MET A 264 13.27 -25.69 -15.57
N GLU A 265 14.17 -26.40 -16.25
CA GLU A 265 15.55 -25.97 -16.42
C GLU A 265 15.66 -24.67 -17.26
N SER A 266 14.80 -24.50 -18.26
CA SER A 266 14.74 -23.25 -19.04
C SER A 266 14.27 -22.07 -18.19
N ILE A 267 13.27 -22.28 -17.31
CA ILE A 267 12.80 -21.27 -16.36
C ILE A 267 13.93 -20.81 -15.44
N ILE A 268 14.68 -21.74 -14.86
CA ILE A 268 15.79 -21.45 -13.93
C ILE A 268 16.88 -20.61 -14.62
N HIS A 269 17.28 -20.98 -15.84
CA HIS A 269 18.33 -20.28 -16.58
C HIS A 269 17.83 -19.02 -17.30
N GLY A 270 16.52 -18.77 -17.30
CA GLY A 270 15.91 -17.64 -18.01
C GLY A 270 16.06 -17.71 -19.53
N ILE A 271 16.28 -18.91 -20.08
CA ILE A 271 16.36 -19.14 -21.52
C ILE A 271 14.93 -19.19 -22.03
N ARG A 272 14.45 -18.07 -22.58
CA ARG A 272 13.18 -17.96 -23.28
C ARG A 272 13.44 -17.80 -24.77
#